data_AF-A0A924A5H8-F1
#
_entry.id   AF-A0A924A5H8-F1
#
_cell.length_a   1.000
_cell.length_b   1.000
_cell.length_c   1.000
_cell.angle_alpha   90.00
_cell.angle_beta   90.00
_cell.angle_gamma   90.00
#
_symmetry.space_group_name_H-M   'P 1'
#
loop_
_entity.id
_entity.type
_entity.pdbx_description
1 polymer ?
#
loop_
_entity_poly.entity_id
_entity_poly.type
_entity_poly.pdbx_seq_one_letter_code
_entity_poly.pdbx_strand_id
1 'polypeptide(L)'
;MISRIFATVLLIAGLHAQAQVADTFECNYKPQGVDYFPWSVANPFPWSDIQGVWKLSSDSSMYLKARVISSTKNRKILNVSLVSVDRCAKPIASGTGYIDSLEKNVVRAVLSDGIYRYQIKLGMFDARDLKIDANVCGPNILAATVKILGTTPKAENIYRSTREAQTQNMVLKKVSDDLNAVCKKPIDTTK
;
A
#
# COMPACT_ATOMS: atom_id res chain seq x y z
N MET A 1 -51.11 47.99 22.54
CA MET A 1 -49.82 48.71 22.49
C MET A 1 -48.72 47.69 22.72
N ILE A 2 -48.20 47.05 21.67
CA ILE A 2 -46.99 47.41 20.89
C ILE A 2 -45.83 47.85 21.79
N SER A 3 -44.81 47.00 21.91
CA SER A 3 -43.37 47.27 21.63
C SER A 3 -42.52 46.20 22.34
N ARG A 4 -42.10 45.12 21.68
CA ARG A 4 -40.78 44.94 21.02
C ARG A 4 -39.60 45.48 21.83
N ILE A 5 -38.84 44.59 22.48
CA ILE A 5 -37.37 44.65 22.48
C ILE A 5 -36.81 43.22 22.32
N PHE A 6 -35.99 43.08 21.28
CA PHE A 6 -35.15 41.96 20.91
C PHE A 6 -34.03 41.73 21.94
N ALA A 7 -33.74 40.48 22.29
CA ALA A 7 -32.39 40.09 22.70
C ALA A 7 -32.17 38.59 22.44
N THR A 8 -31.56 38.34 21.28
CA THR A 8 -30.96 37.10 20.82
C THR A 8 -29.98 36.57 21.87
N VAL A 9 -30.23 35.37 22.43
CA VAL A 9 -29.19 34.60 23.13
C VAL A 9 -28.90 33.35 22.31
N LEU A 10 -27.70 33.36 21.77
CA LEU A 10 -27.09 32.40 20.86
C LEU A 10 -26.98 31.01 21.51
N LEU A 11 -27.27 29.98 20.70
CA LEU A 11 -26.90 28.59 20.92
C LEU A 11 -25.42 28.45 21.30
N ILE A 12 -25.14 27.72 22.38
CA ILE A 12 -23.90 26.95 22.50
C ILE A 12 -24.30 25.52 22.92
N ALA A 13 -24.67 24.72 21.92
CA ALA A 13 -24.70 23.26 22.09
C ALA A 13 -23.25 22.78 22.11
N GLY A 14 -22.73 22.49 23.31
CA GLY A 14 -21.43 21.88 23.49
C GLY A 14 -21.44 20.41 23.05
N LEU A 15 -21.19 20.17 21.76
CA LEU A 15 -20.78 18.84 21.29
C LEU A 15 -19.39 18.54 21.85
N HIS A 16 -19.35 17.72 22.89
CA HIS A 16 -18.15 17.02 23.31
C HIS A 16 -17.92 15.90 22.29
N ALA A 17 -17.26 16.22 21.19
CA ALA A 17 -16.66 15.20 20.34
C ALA A 17 -15.48 14.60 21.10
N GLN A 18 -15.73 13.52 21.85
CA GLN A 18 -14.65 12.67 22.33
C GLN A 18 -14.01 12.04 21.11
N ALA A 19 -12.84 12.55 20.73
CA ALA A 19 -11.94 11.87 19.82
C ALA A 19 -11.53 10.57 20.51
N GLN A 20 -12.18 9.46 20.15
CA GLN A 20 -11.66 8.14 20.47
C GLN A 20 -10.35 8.00 19.71
N VAL A 21 -9.25 7.99 20.47
CA VAL A 21 -7.96 7.51 20.00
C VAL A 21 -8.20 6.05 19.63
N ALA A 22 -8.42 5.80 18.34
CA ALA A 22 -8.43 4.45 17.82
C ALA A 22 -7.00 3.94 18.02
N ASP A 23 -6.79 3.10 19.04
CA ASP A 23 -5.61 2.25 19.11
C ASP A 23 -5.55 1.49 17.79
N THR A 24 -4.63 1.91 16.92
CA THR A 24 -4.40 1.28 15.64
C THR A 24 -3.78 -0.08 15.90
N PHE A 25 -4.62 -1.11 16.06
CA PHE A 25 -4.19 -2.50 15.92
C PHE A 25 -3.54 -2.63 14.53
N GLU A 26 -2.22 -2.65 14.49
CA GLU A 26 -1.48 -2.78 13.24
C GLU A 26 -1.43 -4.27 12.86
N CYS A 27 -1.85 -4.57 11.64
CA CYS A 27 -1.74 -5.88 11.04
C CYS A 27 -0.27 -6.27 10.87
N ASN A 28 0.31 -6.90 11.89
CA ASN A 28 1.71 -7.29 11.94
C ASN A 28 1.91 -8.77 11.57
N TYR A 29 1.24 -9.24 10.52
CA TYR A 29 1.52 -10.56 9.98
C TYR A 29 2.90 -10.55 9.31
N LYS A 30 3.87 -11.17 9.99
CA LYS A 30 5.16 -11.52 9.42
C LYS A 30 5.09 -13.01 9.05
N PRO A 31 5.07 -13.36 7.75
CA PRO A 31 5.23 -14.77 7.37
C PRO A 31 6.55 -15.26 7.98
N GLN A 32 6.52 -16.33 8.78
CA GLN A 32 7.72 -16.86 9.42
C GLN A 32 8.52 -17.69 8.43
N GLY A 33 9.84 -17.51 8.33
CA GLY A 33 10.67 -18.27 7.39
C GLY A 33 10.21 -18.11 5.93
N VAL A 34 10.65 -19.00 5.04
CA VAL A 34 10.28 -18.99 3.61
C VAL A 34 8.83 -19.49 3.41
N ASP A 35 7.88 -18.95 4.17
CA ASP A 35 6.47 -19.24 4.02
C ASP A 35 5.93 -18.39 2.87
N TYR A 36 5.81 -19.05 1.72
CA TYR A 36 5.16 -18.54 0.52
C TYR A 36 3.70 -18.27 0.81
N PHE A 37 3.17 -17.11 0.40
CA PHE A 37 1.71 -16.94 0.36
C PHE A 37 1.09 -18.06 -0.49
N PRO A 38 -0.07 -18.62 -0.10
CA PRO A 38 -0.72 -19.70 -0.82
C PRO A 38 -1.37 -19.16 -2.11
N TRP A 39 -0.57 -18.73 -3.09
CA TRP A 39 -1.03 -18.01 -4.29
C TRP A 39 -2.16 -18.70 -5.07
N SER A 40 -2.32 -20.01 -4.91
CA SER A 40 -3.44 -20.79 -5.48
C SER A 40 -4.81 -20.40 -4.91
N VAL A 41 -4.87 -19.87 -3.68
CA VAL A 41 -6.10 -19.40 -3.03
C VAL A 41 -6.25 -17.88 -3.11
N ALA A 42 -5.41 -17.19 -3.90
CA ALA A 42 -5.57 -15.76 -4.10
C ALA A 42 -6.95 -15.46 -4.74
N ASN A 43 -7.68 -14.54 -4.14
CA ASN A 43 -8.95 -14.04 -4.63
C ASN A 43 -8.78 -13.34 -5.98
N PRO A 44 -9.85 -13.22 -6.78
CA PRO A 44 -9.83 -12.38 -7.98
C PRO A 44 -9.23 -11.01 -7.69
N PHE A 45 -8.24 -10.59 -8.49
CA PHE A 45 -7.45 -9.42 -8.17
C PHE A 45 -8.33 -8.15 -8.12
N PRO A 46 -8.29 -7.36 -7.02
CA PRO A 46 -9.25 -6.29 -6.77
C PRO A 46 -8.85 -5.02 -7.51
N TRP A 47 -9.08 -4.99 -8.82
CA TRP A 47 -8.65 -3.90 -9.71
C TRP A 47 -9.20 -2.51 -9.35
N SER A 48 -10.40 -2.43 -8.77
CA SER A 48 -10.96 -1.16 -8.29
C SER A 48 -10.23 -0.71 -7.03
N ASP A 49 -10.03 -1.64 -6.09
CA ASP A 49 -9.66 -1.30 -4.71
C ASP A 49 -8.15 -1.19 -4.53
N ILE A 50 -7.36 -1.80 -5.43
CA ILE A 50 -5.90 -1.72 -5.46
C ILE A 50 -5.39 -0.30 -5.67
N GLN A 51 -6.22 0.59 -6.21
CA GLN A 51 -5.84 1.98 -6.41
C GLN A 51 -5.59 2.67 -5.07
N GLY A 52 -4.45 3.35 -4.96
CA GLY A 52 -4.08 4.11 -3.77
C GLY A 52 -2.67 3.83 -3.30
N VAL A 53 -2.47 4.05 -2.01
CA VAL A 53 -1.19 4.02 -1.31
C VAL A 53 -1.25 3.00 -0.20
N TRP A 54 -0.26 2.13 -0.20
CA TRP A 54 -0.18 0.93 0.63
C TRP A 54 1.12 0.94 1.43
N LYS A 55 1.03 0.88 2.75
CA LYS A 55 2.21 0.80 3.63
C LYS A 55 2.75 -0.63 3.59
N LEU A 56 4.05 -0.81 3.37
CA LEU A 56 4.68 -2.13 3.21
C LEU A 56 4.83 -2.90 4.54
N SER A 57 4.99 -2.18 5.64
CA SER A 57 5.09 -2.70 7.01
C SER A 57 4.85 -1.56 7.98
N SER A 58 4.32 -1.87 9.17
CA SER A 58 4.16 -0.97 10.32
C SER A 58 5.37 -0.08 10.59
N ASP A 59 6.56 -0.67 10.61
CA ASP A 59 7.81 0.04 10.96
C ASP A 59 8.47 0.72 9.74
N SER A 60 7.87 0.61 8.55
CA SER A 60 8.46 1.09 7.30
C SER A 60 8.01 2.50 6.95
N SER A 61 8.98 3.35 6.54
CA SER A 61 8.73 4.63 5.87
C SER A 61 8.48 4.47 4.36
N MET A 62 8.31 3.23 3.89
CA MET A 62 8.13 2.88 2.48
C MET A 62 6.68 2.51 2.17
N TYR A 63 6.23 3.00 1.03
CA TYR A 63 4.87 2.87 0.54
C TYR A 63 4.88 2.39 -0.90
N LEU A 64 3.96 1.51 -1.22
CA LEU A 64 3.63 1.11 -2.58
C LEU A 64 2.43 1.93 -3.04
N LYS A 65 2.62 2.71 -4.11
CA LYS A 65 1.54 3.38 -4.83
C LYS A 65 1.15 2.54 -6.03
N ALA A 66 -0.13 2.22 -6.12
CA ALA A 66 -0.70 1.47 -7.23
C ALA A 66 -1.79 2.30 -7.92
N ARG A 67 -1.76 2.34 -9.25
CA ARG A 67 -2.76 3.03 -10.06
C ARG A 67 -3.04 2.23 -11.32
N VAL A 68 -4.30 2.02 -11.64
CA VAL A 68 -4.67 1.43 -12.93
C VAL A 68 -4.46 2.48 -14.01
N ILE A 69 -3.64 2.16 -15.01
CA ILE A 69 -3.31 3.09 -16.11
C ILE A 69 -3.95 2.67 -17.44
N SER A 70 -4.36 1.42 -17.56
CA SER A 70 -5.09 0.93 -18.72
C SER A 70 -6.00 -0.21 -18.30
N SER A 71 -7.23 -0.20 -18.80
CA SER A 71 -8.21 -1.26 -18.57
C SER A 71 -9.01 -1.46 -19.84
N THR A 72 -8.76 -2.56 -20.54
CA THR A 72 -9.56 -3.03 -21.67
C THR A 72 -10.34 -4.28 -21.25
N LYS A 73 -11.19 -4.81 -22.15
CA LYS A 73 -11.90 -6.08 -21.91
C LYS A 73 -10.93 -7.25 -21.65
N ASN A 74 -9.74 -7.21 -22.26
CA ASN A 74 -8.81 -8.35 -22.26
C ASN A 74 -7.54 -8.11 -21.43
N ARG A 75 -7.27 -6.86 -21.03
CA ARG A 75 -6.02 -6.52 -20.35
C ARG A 75 -6.22 -5.36 -19.39
N LYS A 76 -5.67 -5.51 -18.19
CA LYS A 76 -5.54 -4.43 -17.22
C LYS A 76 -4.07 -4.25 -16.87
N ILE A 77 -3.65 -2.99 -16.78
CA ILE A 77 -2.26 -2.59 -16.54
C ILE A 77 -2.24 -1.67 -15.32
N LEU A 78 -1.38 -2.03 -14.38
CA LEU A 78 -1.13 -1.27 -13.15
C LEU A 78 0.19 -0.52 -13.29
N ASN A 79 0.22 0.77 -12.99
CA ASN A 79 1.47 1.44 -12.62
C ASN A 79 1.71 1.21 -11.13
N VAL A 80 2.92 0.75 -10.80
CA VAL A 80 3.35 0.50 -9.43
C VAL A 80 4.60 1.34 -9.17
N SER A 81 4.60 2.05 -8.05
CA SER A 81 5.73 2.88 -7.62
C SER A 81 6.02 2.66 -6.15
N LEU A 82 7.30 2.53 -5.79
CA LEU A 82 7.77 2.55 -4.42
C LEU A 82 8.16 3.98 -4.05
N VAL A 83 7.63 4.48 -2.95
CA VAL A 83 7.84 5.85 -2.47
C VAL A 83 8.26 5.79 -1.02
N SER A 84 9.21 6.63 -0.62
CA SER A 84 9.54 6.89 0.78
C SER A 84 8.96 8.24 1.20
N VAL A 85 8.56 8.37 2.46
CA VAL A 85 8.06 9.65 3.04
C VAL A 85 9.05 10.79 2.80
N ASP A 86 10.35 10.52 2.89
CA ASP A 86 11.39 11.55 2.70
C ASP A 86 11.57 11.97 1.24
N ARG A 87 11.08 11.16 0.30
CA ARG A 87 11.25 11.35 -1.15
C ARG A 87 9.93 11.24 -1.90
N CYS A 88 8.90 11.92 -1.41
CA CYS A 88 7.57 11.90 -2.01
C CYS A 88 7.50 12.48 -3.44
N ALA A 89 8.39 13.42 -3.79
CA ALA A 89 8.40 14.05 -5.10
C ALA A 89 8.84 13.11 -6.24
N LYS A 90 9.64 12.07 -5.93
CA LYS A 90 10.17 11.15 -6.92
C LYS A 90 10.17 9.72 -6.38
N PRO A 91 9.49 8.76 -7.05
CA PRO A 91 9.50 7.38 -6.61
C PRO A 91 10.92 6.81 -6.63
N ILE A 92 11.21 5.96 -5.65
CA ILE A 92 12.49 5.24 -5.54
C ILE A 92 12.60 4.25 -6.69
N ALA A 93 11.54 3.48 -6.92
CA ALA A 93 11.43 2.57 -8.04
C ALA A 93 10.04 2.68 -8.65
N SER A 94 9.92 2.47 -9.95
CA SER A 94 8.62 2.43 -10.61
C SER A 94 8.60 1.42 -11.73
N GLY A 95 7.40 1.04 -12.14
CA GLY A 95 7.21 0.13 -13.25
C GLY A 95 5.76 -0.27 -13.43
N THR A 96 5.58 -1.42 -14.05
CA THR A 96 4.29 -1.83 -14.59
C THR A 96 3.93 -3.25 -14.15
N GLY A 97 2.71 -3.39 -13.64
CA GLY A 97 2.07 -4.65 -13.28
C GLY A 97 1.04 -5.09 -14.30
N TYR A 98 0.96 -6.39 -14.51
CA TYR A 98 -0.06 -7.04 -15.34
C TYR A 98 -0.42 -8.41 -14.75
N ILE A 99 -1.56 -8.93 -15.18
CA ILE A 99 -1.96 -10.31 -14.89
C ILE A 99 -1.48 -11.20 -16.02
N ASP A 100 -0.87 -12.32 -15.66
CA ASP A 100 -0.52 -13.38 -16.61
C ASP A 100 -1.75 -14.25 -16.89
N SER A 101 -1.87 -14.75 -18.12
CA SER A 101 -2.81 -15.78 -18.53
C SER A 101 -2.84 -17.01 -17.61
N LEU A 102 -1.70 -17.35 -17.01
CA LEU A 102 -1.52 -18.51 -16.13
C LEU A 102 -1.93 -18.23 -14.67
N GLU A 103 -1.92 -16.98 -14.22
CA GLU A 103 -2.23 -16.59 -12.84
C GLU A 103 -3.20 -15.40 -12.82
N LYS A 104 -4.47 -15.68 -13.16
CA LYS A 104 -5.52 -14.67 -13.36
C LYS A 104 -5.88 -13.83 -12.12
N ASN A 105 -5.42 -14.24 -10.94
CA ASN A 105 -5.74 -13.61 -9.65
C ASN A 105 -4.55 -12.86 -9.05
N VAL A 106 -3.42 -12.84 -9.75
CA VAL A 106 -2.17 -12.28 -9.25
C VAL A 106 -1.62 -11.28 -10.24
N VAL A 107 -1.26 -10.09 -9.76
CA VAL A 107 -0.49 -9.12 -10.54
C VAL A 107 1.00 -9.36 -10.37
N ARG A 108 1.71 -9.47 -11.49
CA ARG A 108 3.18 -9.42 -11.52
C ARG A 108 3.61 -8.07 -12.04
N ALA A 109 4.38 -7.35 -11.22
CA ALA A 109 4.95 -6.07 -11.57
C ALA A 109 6.47 -6.15 -11.61
N VAL A 110 7.07 -5.47 -12.60
CA VAL A 110 8.52 -5.30 -12.65
C VAL A 110 8.81 -3.82 -12.43
N LEU A 111 9.60 -3.52 -11.40
CA LEU A 111 10.01 -2.17 -11.03
C LEU A 111 11.51 -2.00 -11.23
N SER A 112 11.94 -0.76 -11.45
CA SER A 112 13.35 -0.39 -11.52
C SER A 112 13.59 0.93 -10.79
N ASP A 113 14.71 1.03 -10.07
CA ASP A 113 15.24 2.28 -9.52
C ASP A 113 16.39 2.87 -10.39
N GLY A 114 16.67 2.24 -11.53
CA GLY A 114 17.78 2.57 -12.42
C GLY A 114 19.03 1.72 -12.19
N ILE A 115 19.18 1.12 -11.01
CA ILE A 115 20.31 0.25 -10.63
C ILE A 115 19.82 -1.20 -10.51
N TYR A 116 18.75 -1.45 -9.77
CA TYR A 116 18.18 -2.76 -9.53
C TYR A 116 16.84 -2.93 -10.24
N ARG A 117 16.56 -4.17 -10.62
CA ARG A 117 15.25 -4.60 -11.10
C ARG A 117 14.60 -5.49 -10.06
N TYR A 118 13.38 -5.16 -9.71
CA TYR A 118 12.57 -5.88 -8.73
C TYR A 118 11.38 -6.51 -9.44
N GLN A 119 11.04 -7.74 -9.07
CA GLN A 119 9.75 -8.34 -9.38
C GLN A 119 8.89 -8.33 -8.13
N ILE A 120 7.70 -7.75 -8.24
CA ILE A 120 6.69 -7.77 -7.19
C ILE A 120 5.54 -8.65 -7.66
N LYS A 121 5.20 -9.66 -6.87
CA LYS A 121 3.99 -10.48 -7.04
C LYS A 121 2.96 -10.00 -6.03
N LEU A 122 1.82 -9.50 -6.49
CA LEU A 122 0.73 -8.96 -5.67
C LEU A 122 -0.48 -9.88 -5.76
N GLY A 123 -1.16 -10.10 -4.65
CA GLY A 123 -2.42 -10.85 -4.61
C GLY A 123 -3.25 -10.47 -3.40
N MET A 124 -4.55 -10.67 -3.52
CA MET A 124 -5.52 -10.46 -2.44
C MET A 124 -5.93 -11.81 -1.87
N PHE A 125 -6.06 -11.89 -0.56
CA PHE A 125 -6.41 -13.11 0.16
C PHE A 125 -7.49 -12.82 1.19
N ASP A 126 -8.33 -13.80 1.51
CA ASP A 126 -9.12 -13.73 2.73
C ASP A 126 -8.20 -13.91 3.94
N ALA A 127 -8.45 -13.16 5.01
CA ALA A 127 -7.71 -13.33 6.26
C ALA A 127 -7.77 -14.78 6.79
N ARG A 128 -8.91 -15.46 6.57
CA ARG A 128 -9.13 -16.86 6.94
C ARG A 128 -8.16 -17.81 6.23
N ASP A 129 -7.90 -17.59 4.95
CA ASP A 129 -7.02 -18.45 4.15
C ASP A 129 -5.55 -18.32 4.59
N LEU A 130 -5.20 -17.15 5.15
CA LEU A 130 -3.88 -16.89 5.73
C LEU A 130 -3.82 -17.22 7.23
N LYS A 131 -4.93 -17.68 7.85
CA LYS A 131 -5.06 -17.90 9.30
C LYS A 131 -4.72 -16.64 10.12
N ILE A 132 -5.11 -15.48 9.61
CA ILE A 132 -4.92 -14.16 10.23
C ILE A 132 -6.25 -13.71 10.85
N ASP A 133 -6.19 -13.05 12.01
CA ASP A 133 -7.38 -12.46 12.64
C ASP A 133 -7.93 -11.29 11.80
N ALA A 134 -9.13 -11.48 11.25
CA ALA A 134 -9.82 -10.49 10.44
C ALA A 134 -10.19 -9.22 11.24
N ASN A 135 -10.29 -9.29 12.57
CA ASN A 135 -10.54 -8.11 13.40
C ASN A 135 -9.32 -7.17 13.47
N VAL A 136 -8.12 -7.70 13.18
CA VAL A 136 -6.87 -6.93 13.21
C VAL A 136 -6.49 -6.47 11.80
N CYS A 137 -6.57 -7.36 10.82
CA CYS A 137 -6.08 -7.12 9.45
C CYS A 137 -7.17 -6.76 8.45
N GLY A 138 -8.43 -6.80 8.86
CA GLY A 138 -9.58 -6.76 7.97
C GLY A 138 -9.84 -8.12 7.33
N PRO A 139 -11.00 -8.28 6.67
CA PRO A 139 -11.38 -9.55 6.03
C PRO A 139 -10.53 -9.87 4.80
N ASN A 140 -9.98 -8.85 4.13
CA ASN A 140 -9.22 -8.96 2.89
C ASN A 140 -7.80 -8.42 3.10
N ILE A 141 -6.80 -9.19 2.67
CA ILE A 141 -5.38 -8.91 2.89
C ILE A 141 -4.66 -8.81 1.55
N LEU A 142 -4.12 -7.64 1.26
CA LEU A 142 -3.21 -7.47 0.13
C LEU A 142 -1.81 -7.94 0.55
N ALA A 143 -1.26 -8.90 -0.18
CA ALA A 143 0.06 -9.44 0.05
C ALA A 143 0.98 -9.16 -1.13
N ALA A 144 2.27 -8.99 -0.83
CA ALA A 144 3.32 -8.89 -1.84
C ALA A 144 4.48 -9.84 -1.54
N THR A 145 5.01 -10.45 -2.60
CA THR A 145 6.38 -10.97 -2.61
C THR A 145 7.25 -10.08 -3.48
N VAL A 146 8.35 -9.60 -2.94
CA VAL A 146 9.37 -8.84 -3.67
C VAL A 146 10.59 -9.72 -3.89
N LYS A 147 11.07 -9.82 -5.13
CA LYS A 147 12.29 -10.53 -5.51
C LYS A 147 13.20 -9.62 -6.31
N ILE A 148 14.48 -9.54 -5.94
CA ILE A 148 15.48 -8.87 -6.76
C ILE A 148 15.80 -9.76 -7.97
N LEU A 149 15.60 -9.23 -9.18
CA LEU A 149 15.88 -9.93 -10.44
C LEU A 149 17.34 -9.78 -10.88
N GLY A 150 17.99 -8.69 -10.49
CA GLY A 150 19.36 -8.39 -10.87
C GLY A 150 19.61 -6.87 -10.96
N THR A 151 20.80 -6.52 -11.45
CA THR A 151 21.24 -5.13 -11.69
C THR A 151 21.07 -4.74 -13.16
N THR A 152 21.02 -3.44 -13.43
CA THR A 152 21.14 -2.91 -14.79
C THR A 152 22.60 -3.01 -15.25
N PRO A 153 22.87 -3.09 -16.58
CA PRO A 153 24.23 -3.21 -17.10
C PRO A 153 25.17 -2.07 -16.68
N LYS A 154 24.62 -0.88 -16.36
CA LYS A 154 25.40 0.26 -15.87
C LYS A 154 25.97 0.08 -14.46
N ALA A 155 25.50 -0.91 -13.70
CA ALA A 155 25.89 -1.17 -12.31
C ALA A 155 26.67 -2.49 -12.14
N GLU A 156 26.96 -3.23 -13.22
CA GLU A 156 27.63 -4.54 -13.20
C GLU A 156 29.03 -4.52 -12.57
N ASN A 157 29.70 -3.36 -12.53
CA ASN A 157 31.04 -3.21 -11.93
C ASN A 157 31.03 -2.97 -10.41
N ILE A 158 29.87 -2.79 -9.78
CA ILE A 158 29.81 -2.34 -8.37
C ILE A 158 29.58 -3.50 -7.39
N TYR A 159 29.05 -4.66 -7.81
CA TYR A 159 28.66 -5.71 -6.87
C TYR A 159 28.87 -7.14 -7.38
N ARG A 160 29.95 -7.78 -6.91
CA ARG A 160 30.22 -9.22 -7.08
C ARG A 160 29.99 -10.04 -5.79
N SER A 161 29.47 -9.44 -4.73
CA SER A 161 29.35 -10.08 -3.41
C SER A 161 28.03 -9.80 -2.68
N THR A 162 26.96 -10.46 -3.09
CA THR A 162 25.92 -11.01 -2.19
C THR A 162 24.98 -11.81 -3.08
N ARG A 163 25.41 -13.04 -3.37
CA ARG A 163 24.56 -14.05 -3.98
C ARG A 163 23.57 -14.52 -2.93
N GLU A 164 22.40 -13.93 -2.92
CA GLU A 164 21.14 -14.61 -2.64
C GLU A 164 20.04 -13.68 -3.12
N ALA A 165 19.17 -14.17 -4.01
CA ALA A 165 18.00 -13.43 -4.45
C ALA A 165 17.07 -13.29 -3.23
N GLN A 166 17.27 -12.24 -2.44
CA GLN A 166 16.45 -11.96 -1.27
C GLN A 166 15.00 -11.80 -1.74
N THR A 167 14.20 -12.77 -1.33
CA THR A 167 12.76 -12.78 -1.54
C THR A 167 12.13 -12.36 -0.23
N GLN A 168 11.34 -11.29 -0.25
CA GLN A 168 10.68 -10.78 0.93
C GLN A 168 9.17 -10.84 0.75
N ASN A 169 8.49 -11.45 1.72
CA ASN A 169 7.04 -11.54 1.78
C ASN A 169 6.51 -10.49 2.77
N MET A 170 5.43 -9.81 2.42
CA MET A 170 4.86 -8.72 3.23
C MET A 170 3.36 -8.59 3.02
N VAL A 171 2.68 -8.13 4.07
CA VAL A 171 1.27 -7.73 4.05
C VAL A 171 1.20 -6.20 3.95
N LEU A 172 0.33 -5.73 3.06
CA LEU A 172 0.19 -4.33 2.71
C LEU A 172 -1.09 -3.77 3.32
N LYS A 173 -0.97 -2.64 4.01
CA LYS A 173 -2.12 -1.92 4.56
C LYS A 173 -2.43 -0.70 3.71
N LYS A 174 -3.67 -0.58 3.22
CA LYS A 174 -4.11 0.65 2.55
C LYS A 174 -4.14 1.79 3.57
N VAL A 175 -3.49 2.91 3.24
CA VAL A 175 -3.44 4.09 4.12
C VAL A 175 -4.10 5.31 3.51
N SER A 176 -4.25 5.36 2.19
CA SER A 176 -4.87 6.48 1.47
C SER A 176 -5.15 6.10 0.01
N ASP A 177 -6.06 6.82 -0.63
CA ASP A 177 -6.22 6.82 -2.08
C ASP A 177 -5.24 7.79 -2.79
N ASP A 178 -4.73 8.78 -2.06
CA ASP A 178 -3.79 9.80 -2.55
C ASP A 178 -2.48 9.81 -1.76
N LEU A 179 -1.37 9.91 -2.47
CA LEU A 179 -0.03 10.05 -1.93
C LEU A 179 0.13 11.33 -1.09
N ASN A 180 -0.63 12.38 -1.40
CA ASN A 180 -0.58 13.62 -0.64
C ASN A 180 -0.96 13.46 0.84
N ALA A 181 -1.82 12.48 1.18
CA ALA A 181 -2.21 12.23 2.56
C ALA A 181 -1.06 11.67 3.41
N VAL A 182 -0.10 10.99 2.79
CA VAL A 182 1.09 10.43 3.45
C VAL A 182 2.25 11.42 3.42
N CYS A 183 2.33 12.23 2.36
CA CYS A 183 3.49 13.06 2.06
C CYS A 183 3.42 14.50 2.59
N LYS A 184 2.23 14.97 2.99
CA LYS A 184 2.10 16.28 3.63
C LYS A 184 2.43 16.13 5.12
N LYS A 185 3.44 16.87 5.59
CA LYS A 185 3.63 17.09 7.04
C LYS A 185 2.36 17.73 7.61
N PRO A 186 1.95 17.43 8.86
CA PRO A 186 0.90 18.17 9.52
C PRO A 186 1.24 19.67 9.43
N ILE A 187 0.26 20.48 9.05
CA ILE A 187 0.39 21.93 9.15
C ILE A 187 0.42 22.20 10.65
N ASP A 188 1.57 22.61 11.17
CA ASP A 188 1.68 23.08 12.55
C ASP A 188 0.86 24.39 12.65
N THR A 189 -0.38 24.29 13.10
CA THR A 189 -1.29 25.43 13.27
C THR A 189 -1.02 26.20 14.57
N THR A 190 0.14 26.02 15.19
CA THR A 190 0.56 26.76 16.37
C THR A 190 1.54 27.87 15.98
N LYS A 191 0.99 29.02 15.56
CA LYS A 191 1.69 30.31 15.61
C LYS A 191 0.75 31.36 16.17
#